data_AF-A0A2W5MWF2-F1
#
_entry.id   AF-A0A2W5MWF2-F1
#
_cell.length_a   1.000
_cell.length_b   1.000
_cell.length_c   1.000
_cell.angle_alpha   90.00
_cell.angle_beta   90.00
_cell.angle_gamma   90.00
#
_symmetry.space_group_name_H-M   'P 1'
#
loop_
_entity.id
_entity.type
_entity.pdbx_description
1 polymer ?
#
loop_
_entity_poly.entity_id
_entity_poly.type
_entity_poly.pdbx_seq_one_letter_code
_entity_poly.pdbx_strand_id
1 'polypeptide(L)'
;MKTFNIQKIYKNTLLLALTAMMLTILAGCASGPRTVEVPDTRADYVLGIGDKLRINVFGQEELTGEYTVESNGDISFPLLGDVPVAGFTPTEIEAKIADDLDPDYIVSPRVSIEVLNYRSLYVLGEVQQPGKYEYAPNLTVLQAIATAGGYTYRANEDTVEVTRHVKGALKTFTVNQTTMLKPGDTIVVKRRWF
;
A
#
# COMPACT_ATOMS: atom_id res chain seq x y z
N MET A 1 37.00 -34.74 -67.71
CA MET A 1 37.28 -33.52 -66.92
C MET A 1 36.00 -32.67 -66.90
N LYS A 2 35.17 -32.79 -65.85
CA LYS A 2 33.93 -31.99 -65.69
C LYS A 2 34.19 -30.91 -64.63
N THR A 3 34.11 -29.65 -65.04
CA THR A 3 34.25 -28.46 -64.20
C THR A 3 33.04 -28.34 -63.27
N PHE A 4 33.24 -28.49 -61.96
CA PHE A 4 32.23 -28.23 -60.95
C PHE A 4 32.08 -26.70 -60.77
N ASN A 5 30.85 -26.22 -60.96
CA ASN A 5 30.51 -24.81 -61.10
C ASN A 5 30.38 -24.13 -59.72
N ILE A 6 31.49 -23.59 -59.22
CA ILE A 6 31.65 -22.92 -57.91
C ILE A 6 30.76 -21.67 -57.75
N GLN A 7 30.31 -21.05 -58.85
CA GLN A 7 29.46 -19.85 -58.82
C GLN A 7 28.04 -20.09 -58.24
N LYS A 8 27.56 -21.34 -58.23
CA LYS A 8 26.20 -21.67 -57.75
C LYS A 8 26.13 -21.80 -56.23
N ILE A 9 27.24 -22.09 -55.56
CA ILE A 9 27.31 -22.30 -54.11
C ILE A 9 27.23 -20.95 -53.38
N TYR A 10 27.98 -19.94 -53.81
CA TYR A 10 27.97 -18.62 -53.18
C TYR A 10 26.63 -17.87 -53.29
N LYS A 11 25.86 -18.06 -54.37
CA LYS A 11 24.53 -17.43 -54.51
C LYS A 11 23.51 -17.99 -53.51
N ASN A 12 23.52 -19.30 -53.23
CA ASN A 12 22.59 -19.89 -52.28
C ASN A 12 22.96 -19.59 -50.82
N THR A 13 24.25 -19.53 -50.49
CA THR A 13 24.70 -19.15 -49.14
C THR A 13 24.44 -17.66 -48.86
N LEU A 14 24.58 -16.79 -49.87
CA LEU A 14 24.25 -15.36 -49.77
C LEU A 14 22.74 -15.10 -49.65
N LEU A 15 21.91 -15.89 -50.34
CA LEU A 15 20.45 -15.79 -50.28
C LEU A 15 19.87 -16.31 -48.94
N LEU A 16 20.51 -17.33 -48.32
CA LEU A 16 20.14 -17.81 -46.98
C LEU A 16 20.58 -16.86 -45.85
N ALA A 17 21.70 -16.15 -46.01
CA ALA A 17 22.16 -15.17 -45.02
C ALA A 17 21.27 -13.90 -45.01
N LEU A 18 20.75 -13.48 -46.17
CA LEU A 18 19.84 -12.32 -46.26
C LEU A 18 18.46 -12.59 -45.66
N THR A 19 17.95 -13.83 -45.75
CA THR A 19 16.65 -14.21 -45.17
C THR A 19 16.72 -14.42 -43.65
N ALA A 20 17.88 -14.81 -43.11
CA ALA A 20 18.09 -14.92 -41.67
C ALA A 20 18.26 -13.55 -40.98
N MET A 21 18.75 -12.53 -41.69
CA MET A 21 18.93 -11.17 -41.15
C MET A 21 17.64 -10.33 -41.20
N MET A 22 16.64 -10.74 -42.00
CA MET A 22 15.36 -10.03 -42.11
C MET A 22 14.29 -10.53 -41.14
N LEU A 23 14.50 -11.69 -40.50
CA LEU A 23 13.57 -12.26 -39.51
C LEU A 23 13.86 -11.82 -38.05
N THR A 24 15.01 -11.18 -37.80
CA THR A 24 15.43 -10.73 -36.45
C THR A 24 15.02 -9.29 -36.11
N ILE A 25 14.43 -8.55 -37.05
CA ILE A 25 14.07 -7.12 -36.86
C ILE A 25 12.59 -6.95 -36.42
N LEU A 26 11.75 -8.00 -36.48
CA LEU A 26 10.33 -7.90 -36.09
C LEU A 26 10.03 -8.17 -34.60
N ALA A 27 11.04 -8.38 -33.75
CA ALA A 27 10.82 -8.62 -32.31
C ALA A 27 10.81 -7.33 -31.45
N GLY A 28 10.78 -6.15 -32.09
CA GLY A 28 10.77 -4.86 -31.40
C GLY A 28 9.34 -4.33 -31.20
N CYS A 29 8.96 -4.10 -29.94
CA CYS A 29 7.77 -3.37 -29.48
C CYS A 29 6.47 -4.18 -29.33
N ALA A 30 6.50 -5.22 -28.50
CA ALA A 30 5.31 -5.66 -27.75
C ALA A 30 5.35 -5.08 -26.33
N SER A 31 5.24 -3.75 -26.20
CA SER A 31 4.95 -3.12 -24.91
C SER A 31 3.47 -3.30 -24.60
N GLY A 32 3.11 -4.45 -24.00
CA GLY A 32 1.78 -4.65 -23.45
C GLY A 32 1.46 -3.56 -22.41
N PRO A 33 0.17 -3.28 -22.16
CA PRO A 33 -0.22 -2.33 -21.13
C PRO A 33 0.43 -2.74 -19.81
N ARG A 34 1.22 -1.83 -19.22
CA ARG A 34 1.74 -2.01 -17.87
C ARG A 34 0.53 -2.05 -16.94
N THR A 35 0.20 -3.22 -16.44
CA THR A 35 -0.72 -3.34 -15.31
C THR A 35 -0.08 -2.59 -14.16
N VAL A 36 -0.63 -1.42 -13.84
CA VAL A 36 -0.26 -0.71 -12.62
C VAL A 36 -0.83 -1.56 -11.49
N GLU A 37 0.02 -2.33 -10.81
CA GLU A 37 -0.35 -2.96 -9.56
C GLU A 37 -0.73 -1.86 -8.59
N VAL A 38 -2.02 -1.74 -8.30
CA VAL A 38 -2.51 -0.88 -7.22
C VAL A 38 -2.11 -1.60 -5.93
N PRO A 39 -1.25 -1.01 -5.08
CA PRO A 39 -0.91 -1.62 -3.80
C PRO A 39 -2.18 -1.85 -2.99
N ASP A 40 -2.40 -3.07 -2.49
CA ASP A 40 -3.49 -3.36 -1.57
C ASP A 40 -3.18 -2.70 -0.22
N THR A 41 -3.83 -1.56 0.04
CA THR A 41 -3.60 -0.77 1.25
C THR A 41 -4.17 -1.38 2.53
N ARG A 42 -4.95 -2.47 2.43
CA ARG A 42 -5.34 -3.25 3.63
C ARG A 42 -4.15 -3.97 4.25
N ALA A 43 -3.19 -4.39 3.42
CA ALA A 43 -2.01 -5.15 3.86
C ALA A 43 -0.98 -4.29 4.61
N ASP A 44 -1.10 -2.95 4.58
CA ASP A 44 -0.10 -2.03 5.12
C ASP A 44 -0.54 -1.27 6.39
N TYR A 45 -1.82 -1.41 6.78
CA TYR A 45 -2.32 -0.79 8.00
C TYR A 45 -1.99 -1.64 9.22
N VAL A 46 -1.25 -1.04 10.15
CA VAL A 46 -0.91 -1.66 11.43
C VAL A 46 -1.83 -1.08 12.49
N LEU A 47 -2.57 -1.97 13.13
CA LEU A 47 -3.48 -1.65 14.22
C LEU A 47 -2.73 -0.99 15.37
N GLY A 48 -3.33 0.06 15.92
CA GLY A 48 -2.81 0.82 17.04
C GLY A 48 -3.85 1.01 18.13
N ILE A 49 -3.36 1.46 19.29
CA ILE A 49 -4.19 1.79 20.45
C ILE A 49 -5.22 2.87 20.05
N GLY A 50 -6.48 2.65 20.43
CA GLY A 50 -7.60 3.56 20.14
C GLY A 50 -8.27 3.36 18.78
N ASP A 51 -7.83 2.38 17.98
CA ASP A 51 -8.55 1.97 16.78
C ASP A 51 -9.85 1.25 17.17
N LYS A 52 -10.93 1.46 16.41
CA LYS A 52 -12.17 0.70 16.51
C LYS A 52 -12.29 -0.22 15.32
N LEU A 53 -12.60 -1.47 15.63
CA LEU A 53 -12.69 -2.57 14.69
C LEU A 53 -14.11 -3.11 14.72
N ARG A 54 -14.67 -3.38 13.55
CA ARG A 54 -15.85 -4.22 13.43
C ARG A 54 -15.39 -5.61 13.06
N ILE A 55 -15.63 -6.55 13.96
CA ILE A 55 -15.32 -7.95 13.73
C ILE A 55 -16.61 -8.67 13.40
N ASN A 56 -16.62 -9.41 12.30
CA ASN A 56 -17.74 -10.21 11.86
C ASN A 56 -17.32 -11.67 11.83
N VAL A 57 -17.99 -12.48 12.65
CA VAL A 57 -17.82 -13.93 12.66
C VAL A 57 -19.05 -14.53 11.99
N PHE A 58 -18.85 -15.11 10.80
CA PHE A 58 -19.94 -15.56 9.97
C PHE A 58 -20.83 -16.59 10.69
N GLY A 59 -22.13 -16.28 10.78
CA GLY A 59 -23.12 -17.13 11.44
C GLY A 59 -23.13 -17.01 12.98
N GLN A 60 -22.33 -16.10 13.56
CA GLN A 60 -22.24 -15.92 15.01
C GLN A 60 -22.47 -14.46 15.39
N GLU A 61 -23.74 -14.12 15.62
CA GLU A 61 -24.15 -12.76 16.00
C GLU A 61 -23.59 -12.36 17.38
N GLU A 62 -23.44 -13.31 18.30
CA GLU A 62 -22.90 -13.05 19.64
C GLU A 62 -21.41 -12.67 19.65
N LEU A 63 -20.66 -13.04 18.60
CA LEU A 63 -19.24 -12.71 18.41
C LEU A 63 -19.03 -11.58 17.42
N THR A 64 -20.11 -11.12 16.78
CA THR A 64 -20.07 -10.07 15.77
C THR A 64 -20.38 -8.73 16.42
N GLY A 65 -19.48 -7.76 16.29
CA GLY A 65 -19.65 -6.49 16.97
C GLY A 65 -18.52 -5.49 16.73
N GLU A 66 -18.56 -4.41 17.50
CA GLU A 66 -17.54 -3.37 17.50
C GLU A 66 -16.64 -3.52 18.73
N TYR A 67 -15.34 -3.57 18.47
CA TYR A 67 -14.29 -3.75 19.46
C TYR A 67 -13.33 -2.57 19.38
N THR A 68 -12.83 -2.11 20.53
CA THR A 68 -11.86 -1.01 20.58
C THR A 68 -10.53 -1.55 21.08
N VAL A 69 -9.43 -1.18 20.41
CA VAL A 69 -8.08 -1.52 20.86
C VAL A 69 -7.76 -0.73 22.12
N GLU A 70 -7.64 -1.45 23.22
CA GLU A 70 -7.41 -0.91 24.55
C GLU A 70 -5.97 -0.37 24.73
N SER A 71 -5.71 0.26 25.88
CA SER A 71 -4.41 0.92 26.16
C SER A 71 -3.24 -0.06 26.29
N ASN A 72 -3.50 -1.32 26.62
CA ASN A 72 -2.55 -2.43 26.60
C ASN A 72 -2.25 -2.94 25.17
N GLY A 73 -3.04 -2.54 24.17
CA GLY A 73 -2.90 -2.99 22.79
C GLY A 73 -3.72 -4.23 22.43
N ASP A 74 -4.61 -4.65 23.34
CA ASP A 74 -5.46 -5.83 23.15
C ASP A 74 -6.89 -5.41 22.80
N ILE A 75 -7.70 -6.37 22.34
CA ILE A 75 -9.16 -6.25 22.28
C ILE A 75 -9.76 -7.27 23.22
N SER A 76 -10.84 -6.91 23.91
CA SER A 76 -11.63 -7.86 24.68
C SER A 76 -12.61 -8.57 23.75
N PHE A 77 -12.27 -9.79 23.32
CA PHE A 77 -13.05 -10.59 22.40
C PHE A 77 -13.80 -11.71 23.17
N PRO A 78 -15.10 -11.96 22.90
CA PRO A 78 -15.82 -13.00 23.62
C PRO A 78 -15.19 -14.38 23.36
N LEU A 79 -15.25 -15.26 24.36
CA LEU A 79 -14.63 -16.60 24.39
C LEU A 79 -13.11 -16.61 24.47
N LEU A 80 -12.42 -15.68 23.80
CA LEU A 80 -10.95 -15.60 23.75
C LEU A 80 -10.37 -14.68 24.83
N GLY A 81 -11.17 -13.81 25.43
CA GLY A 81 -10.70 -12.81 26.38
C GLY A 81 -9.86 -11.74 25.68
N ASP A 82 -8.70 -11.40 26.26
CA ASP A 82 -7.84 -10.35 25.73
C ASP A 82 -6.96 -10.88 24.59
N VAL A 83 -7.24 -10.41 23.37
CA VAL A 83 -6.50 -10.79 22.17
C VAL A 83 -5.55 -9.65 21.78
N PRO A 84 -4.23 -9.89 21.69
CA PRO A 84 -3.28 -8.87 21.29
C PRO A 84 -3.42 -8.52 19.80
N VAL A 85 -3.66 -7.25 19.51
CA VAL A 85 -3.86 -6.77 18.13
C VAL A 85 -2.95 -5.62 17.73
N ALA A 86 -2.44 -4.85 18.68
CA ALA A 86 -1.54 -3.74 18.40
C ALA A 86 -0.26 -4.24 17.73
N GLY A 87 0.14 -3.60 16.63
CA GLY A 87 1.31 -4.01 15.87
C GLY A 87 1.05 -5.05 14.78
N PHE A 88 -0.15 -5.61 14.70
CA PHE A 88 -0.58 -6.53 13.65
C PHE A 88 -1.46 -5.83 12.61
N THR A 89 -1.54 -6.43 11.44
CA THR A 89 -2.50 -6.04 10.39
C THR A 89 -3.87 -6.68 10.63
N PRO A 90 -4.96 -6.09 10.13
CA PRO A 90 -6.29 -6.71 10.25
C PRO A 90 -6.34 -8.15 9.73
N THR A 91 -5.66 -8.44 8.62
CA THR A 91 -5.61 -9.77 8.01
C THR A 91 -4.87 -10.80 8.88
N GLU A 92 -3.80 -10.40 9.57
CA GLU A 92 -3.13 -11.27 10.53
C GLU A 92 -4.04 -11.59 11.72
N ILE A 93 -4.82 -10.62 12.19
CA ILE A 93 -5.76 -10.81 13.29
C ILE A 93 -6.98 -11.63 12.87
N GLU A 94 -7.48 -11.48 11.64
CA GLU A 94 -8.53 -12.34 11.08
C GLU A 94 -8.11 -13.82 11.14
N ALA A 95 -6.91 -14.13 10.66
CA ALA A 95 -6.37 -15.49 10.70
C ALA A 95 -6.18 -15.96 12.15
N LYS A 96 -5.60 -15.11 13.00
CA LYS A 96 -5.37 -15.45 14.41
C LYS A 96 -6.66 -15.76 15.18
N ILE A 97 -7.69 -14.92 15.06
CA ILE A 97 -8.97 -15.15 15.73
C ILE A 97 -9.64 -16.40 15.18
N ALA A 98 -9.54 -16.65 13.87
CA ALA A 98 -10.08 -17.87 13.28
C ALA A 98 -9.38 -19.13 13.83
N ASP A 99 -8.05 -19.10 13.95
CA ASP A 99 -7.25 -20.19 14.50
C ASP A 99 -7.49 -20.38 16.01
N ASP A 100 -7.64 -19.31 16.79
CA ASP A 100 -7.88 -19.41 18.24
C ASP A 100 -9.30 -19.90 18.58
N LEU A 101 -10.27 -19.73 17.66
CA LEU A 101 -11.65 -20.21 17.81
C LEU A 101 -11.82 -21.68 17.38
N ASP A 102 -10.98 -22.19 16.48
CA ASP A 102 -11.03 -23.55 15.93
C ASP A 102 -10.05 -24.49 16.67
N PRO A 103 -10.44 -25.70 17.08
CA PRO A 103 -11.77 -26.31 17.02
C PRO A 103 -12.59 -26.14 18.31
N ASP A 104 -12.00 -25.53 19.35
CA ASP A 104 -12.52 -25.59 20.72
C ASP A 104 -13.84 -24.85 20.91
N TYR A 105 -14.12 -23.83 20.09
CA TYR A 105 -15.33 -23.01 20.17
C TYR A 105 -16.21 -23.12 18.92
N ILE A 106 -15.61 -22.97 17.73
CA ILE A 106 -16.33 -22.96 16.45
C ILE A 106 -15.51 -23.74 15.44
N VAL A 107 -16.15 -24.69 14.74
CA VAL A 107 -15.49 -25.45 13.68
C VAL A 107 -15.38 -24.60 12.42
N SER A 108 -14.16 -24.37 11.95
CA SER A 108 -13.87 -23.62 10.71
C SER A 108 -14.57 -22.24 10.63
N PRO A 109 -14.33 -21.33 11.58
CA PRO A 109 -14.93 -20.01 11.59
C PRO A 109 -14.43 -19.17 10.40
N ARG A 110 -15.29 -18.27 9.93
CA ARG A 110 -14.91 -17.24 8.95
C ARG A 110 -15.00 -15.89 9.62
N VAL A 111 -13.86 -15.24 9.78
CA VAL A 111 -13.72 -13.95 10.45
C VAL A 111 -13.36 -12.89 9.42
N SER A 112 -14.00 -11.72 9.50
CA SER A 112 -13.56 -10.53 8.79
C SER A 112 -13.50 -9.33 9.72
N ILE A 113 -12.51 -8.47 9.51
CA ILE A 113 -12.24 -7.30 10.34
C ILE A 113 -12.24 -6.05 9.47
N GLU A 114 -13.05 -5.07 9.87
CA GLU A 114 -13.11 -3.76 9.26
C GLU A 114 -12.66 -2.68 10.25
N VAL A 115 -11.73 -1.81 9.85
CA VAL A 115 -11.30 -0.68 10.67
C VAL A 115 -12.30 0.46 10.50
N LEU A 116 -13.02 0.79 11.56
CA LEU A 116 -14.09 1.80 11.55
C LEU A 116 -13.57 3.23 11.63
N ASN A 117 -12.44 3.45 12.31
CA ASN A 117 -11.78 4.74 12.36
C ASN A 117 -10.28 4.56 12.15
N TYR A 118 -9.74 5.37 11.25
CA TYR A 118 -8.30 5.52 11.11
C TYR A 118 -7.82 6.72 11.92
N ARG A 119 -6.58 6.64 12.40
CA ARG A 119 -5.92 7.77 13.05
C ARG A 119 -5.81 8.95 12.09
N SER A 120 -6.28 10.12 12.55
CA SER A 120 -6.19 11.37 11.80
C SER A 120 -4.74 11.71 11.43
N LEU A 121 -4.58 12.43 10.33
CA LEU A 121 -3.32 13.04 9.92
C LEU A 121 -3.32 14.55 10.20
N TYR A 122 -2.14 15.13 10.23
CA TYR A 122 -1.94 16.55 10.49
C TYR A 122 -1.20 17.17 9.32
N VAL A 123 -1.68 18.30 8.81
CA VAL A 123 -1.02 19.06 7.74
C VAL A 123 -0.61 20.42 8.30
N LEU A 124 0.67 20.74 8.24
CA LEU A 124 1.28 21.91 8.83
C LEU A 124 2.21 22.63 7.84
N GLY A 125 2.54 23.88 8.15
CA GLY A 125 3.49 24.68 7.37
C GLY A 125 2.83 25.50 6.28
N GLU A 126 3.47 25.57 5.12
CA GLU A 126 3.07 26.43 3.98
C GLU A 126 1.91 25.81 3.16
N VAL A 127 0.78 25.60 3.81
CA VAL A 127 -0.52 25.24 3.21
C VAL A 127 -1.58 26.28 3.57
N GLN A 128 -2.67 26.36 2.80
CA GLN A 128 -3.71 27.37 3.02
C GLN A 128 -4.44 27.19 4.36
N GLN A 129 -4.74 25.94 4.72
CA GLN A 129 -5.45 25.59 5.94
C GLN A 129 -4.64 24.52 6.69
N PRO A 130 -3.71 24.90 7.58
CA PRO A 130 -3.05 23.93 8.43
C PRO A 130 -4.02 23.40 9.49
N GLY A 131 -3.99 22.10 9.77
CA GLY A 131 -4.93 21.48 10.69
C GLY A 131 -4.92 19.96 10.73
N LYS A 132 -5.92 19.42 11.43
CA LYS A 132 -6.19 17.98 11.55
C LYS A 132 -7.14 17.54 10.44
N TYR A 133 -6.82 16.43 9.78
CA TYR A 133 -7.58 15.85 8.68
C TYR A 133 -7.83 14.36 8.92
N GLU A 134 -8.96 13.88 8.40
CA GLU A 134 -9.28 12.45 8.44
C GLU A 134 -8.43 11.68 7.43
N TYR A 135 -7.98 10.49 7.83
CA TYR A 135 -7.28 9.58 6.93
C TYR A 135 -8.28 8.82 6.07
N ALA A 136 -7.92 8.65 4.79
CA ALA A 136 -8.58 7.72 3.89
C ALA A 136 -7.55 6.75 3.30
N PRO A 137 -7.93 5.49 3.00
CA PRO A 137 -7.05 4.56 2.29
C PRO A 137 -6.55 5.13 0.96
N ASN A 138 -5.31 4.80 0.60
CA ASN A 138 -4.63 5.28 -0.61
C ASN A 138 -4.42 6.80 -0.68
N LEU A 139 -4.51 7.52 0.44
CA LEU A 139 -4.28 8.97 0.48
C LEU A 139 -2.81 9.29 0.20
N THR A 140 -2.56 10.17 -0.76
CA THR A 140 -1.22 10.69 -1.09
C THR A 140 -0.96 12.04 -0.44
N VAL A 141 0.32 12.42 -0.33
CA VAL A 141 0.74 13.76 0.14
C VAL A 141 0.03 14.87 -0.65
N LEU A 142 -0.04 14.76 -1.98
CA LEU A 142 -0.74 15.73 -2.84
C LEU A 142 -2.21 15.86 -2.47
N GLN A 143 -2.91 14.73 -2.30
CA GLN A 143 -4.32 14.74 -1.94
C GLN A 143 -4.56 15.36 -0.57
N ALA A 144 -3.73 15.04 0.43
CA ALA A 144 -3.84 15.63 1.76
C ALA A 144 -3.63 17.15 1.74
N ILE A 145 -2.67 17.63 0.95
CA ILE A 145 -2.41 19.07 0.79
C ILE A 145 -3.56 19.75 0.04
N ALA A 146 -4.14 19.09 -0.96
CA ALA A 146 -5.33 19.60 -1.65
C ALA A 146 -6.53 19.71 -0.70
N THR A 147 -6.74 18.74 0.19
CA THR A 147 -7.76 18.82 1.25
C THR A 147 -7.47 19.95 2.25
N ALA A 148 -6.21 20.29 2.45
CA ALA A 148 -5.77 21.45 3.24
C ALA A 148 -5.87 22.79 2.49
N GLY A 149 -6.59 22.84 1.36
CA GLY A 149 -6.79 24.05 0.55
C GLY A 149 -5.63 24.36 -0.41
N GLY A 150 -4.66 23.46 -0.54
CA GLY A 150 -3.49 23.60 -1.41
C GLY A 150 -2.31 24.31 -0.76
N TYR A 151 -1.25 24.47 -1.54
CA TYR A 151 -0.03 25.17 -1.12
C TYR A 151 -0.23 26.68 -1.00
N THR A 152 0.55 27.33 -0.12
CA THR A 152 0.72 28.79 -0.17
C THR A 152 1.73 29.16 -1.26
N TYR A 153 1.75 30.43 -1.68
CA TYR A 153 2.71 30.93 -2.66
C TYR A 153 4.18 30.85 -2.21
N ARG A 154 4.43 30.56 -0.92
CA ARG A 154 5.76 30.46 -0.32
C ARG A 154 6.22 29.01 -0.13
N ALA A 155 5.36 28.04 -0.45
CA ALA A 155 5.64 26.63 -0.25
C ALA A 155 6.79 26.13 -1.13
N ASN A 156 7.54 25.17 -0.60
CA ASN A 156 8.36 24.28 -1.40
C ASN A 156 7.48 23.12 -1.89
N GLU A 157 7.21 23.07 -3.20
CA GLU A 157 6.38 22.04 -3.83
C GLU A 157 7.19 20.78 -4.19
N ASP A 158 8.52 20.85 -4.23
CA ASP A 158 9.36 19.73 -4.67
C ASP A 158 9.43 18.62 -3.62
N THR A 159 9.49 19.02 -2.35
CA THR A 159 9.68 18.09 -1.22
C THR A 159 8.81 18.45 -0.04
N VAL A 160 8.25 17.43 0.60
CA VAL A 160 7.45 17.55 1.82
C VAL A 160 8.05 16.67 2.90
N GLU A 161 8.00 17.10 4.16
CA GLU A 161 8.42 16.27 5.28
C GLU A 161 7.23 15.55 5.87
N VAL A 162 7.33 14.23 5.98
CA VAL A 162 6.34 13.39 6.66
C VAL A 162 6.98 12.79 7.89
N THR A 163 6.40 13.08 9.05
CA THR A 163 6.81 12.51 10.34
C THR A 163 5.80 11.45 10.75
N ARG A 164 6.28 10.24 11.08
CA ARG A 164 5.44 9.13 11.56
C ARG A 164 6.17 8.25 12.56
N HIS A 165 5.42 7.53 13.39
CA HIS A 165 6.00 6.52 14.28
C HIS A 165 6.40 5.27 13.49
N VAL A 166 7.65 4.86 13.62
CA VAL A 166 8.19 3.62 13.06
C VAL A 166 8.88 2.85 14.17
N LYS A 167 8.34 1.68 14.53
CA LYS A 167 8.84 0.85 15.64
C LYS A 167 8.98 1.63 16.96
N GLY A 168 7.96 2.41 17.31
CA GLY A 168 7.92 3.21 18.55
C GLY A 168 8.69 4.55 18.50
N ALA A 169 9.53 4.79 17.50
CA ALA A 169 10.26 6.04 17.36
C ALA A 169 9.64 6.96 16.30
N LEU A 170 9.59 8.27 16.57
CA LEU A 170 9.25 9.26 15.55
C LEU A 170 10.40 9.36 14.52
N LYS A 171 10.06 9.19 13.25
CA LYS A 171 10.98 9.38 12.13
C LYS A 171 10.40 10.36 11.14
N THR A 172 11.24 11.26 10.65
CA THR A 172 10.90 12.22 9.60
C THR A 172 11.52 11.77 8.29
N PHE A 173 10.70 11.78 7.24
CA PHE A 173 11.05 11.39 5.88
C PHE A 173 10.83 12.57 4.95
N THR A 174 11.80 12.88 4.11
CA THR A 174 11.59 13.79 2.98
C THR A 174 11.02 12.98 1.83
N VAL A 175 9.81 13.33 1.40
CA VAL A 175 9.04 12.56 0.43
C VAL A 175 8.53 13.47 -0.70
N ASN A 176 8.13 12.83 -1.80
CA ASN A 176 7.49 13.51 -2.93
C ASN A 176 5.96 13.56 -2.75
N GLN A 177 5.30 14.29 -3.64
CA GLN A 177 3.86 14.49 -3.59
C GLN A 177 3.04 13.21 -3.88
N THR A 178 3.62 12.22 -4.56
CA THR A 178 2.95 10.95 -4.91
C THR A 178 3.08 9.88 -3.82
N THR A 179 3.84 10.17 -2.76
CA THR A 179 4.03 9.23 -1.66
C THR A 179 2.72 8.99 -0.92
N MET A 180 2.43 7.71 -0.64
CA MET A 180 1.28 7.31 0.16
C MET A 180 1.50 7.61 1.64
N LEU A 181 0.48 8.20 2.24
CA LEU A 181 0.42 8.50 3.65
C LEU A 181 -0.06 7.27 4.42
N LYS A 182 0.25 7.26 5.72
CA LYS A 182 -0.24 6.29 6.68
C LYS A 182 -1.04 7.02 7.77
N PRO A 183 -1.94 6.31 8.48
CA PRO A 183 -2.68 6.93 9.57
C PRO A 183 -1.74 7.43 10.67
N GLY A 184 -2.04 8.60 11.22
CA GLY A 184 -1.19 9.27 12.21
C GLY A 184 -0.01 10.06 11.65
N ASP A 185 0.12 10.18 10.33
CA ASP A 185 1.17 11.00 9.71
C ASP A 185 1.03 12.49 10.04
N THR A 186 2.17 13.14 10.23
CA THR A 186 2.28 14.61 10.27
C THR A 186 3.04 15.09 9.05
N ILE A 187 2.34 15.83 8.19
CA ILE A 187 2.84 16.40 6.95
C ILE A 187 3.26 17.85 7.22
N VAL A 188 4.50 18.20 6.91
CA VAL A 188 5.06 19.53 7.10
C VAL A 188 5.57 20.04 5.76
N VAL A 189 4.89 21.05 5.24
CA VAL A 189 5.31 21.75 4.03
C VAL A 189 6.25 22.87 4.41
N LYS A 190 7.52 22.77 4.00
CA LYS A 190 8.52 23.81 4.25
C LYS A 190 8.34 24.98 3.30
N ARG A 191 8.85 26.13 3.74
CA ARG A 191 9.01 27.31 2.89
C ARG A 191 10.06 27.08 1.82
N ARG A 192 9.85 27.64 0.62
CA ARG A 192 10.86 27.73 -0.44
C ARG A 192 11.96 28.71 -0.03
N TRP A 193 13.20 28.27 -0.16
CA TRP A 193 14.37 29.12 0.03
C TRP A 193 14.67 29.77 -1.33
N PHE A 194 14.96 31.07 -1.30
CA PHE A 194 15.21 31.91 -2.47
C PHE A 194 16.67 31.87 -2.92
#